data_AF-A0AA39YJI1-F1
#
_entry.id   AF-A0AA39YJI1-F1
#
_cell.length_a   1.000
_cell.length_b   1.000
_cell.length_c   1.000
_cell.angle_alpha   90.00
_cell.angle_beta   90.00
_cell.angle_gamma   90.00
#
_symmetry.space_group_name_H-M   'P 1'
#
loop_
_entity.id
_entity.type
_entity.pdbx_description
1 polymer ?
#
loop_
_entity_poly.entity_id
_entity_poly.type
_entity_poly.pdbx_seq_one_letter_code
_entity_poly.pdbx_strand_id
1 'polypeptide(L)'
;MSAKQQMKLMDSCLKEIFMTREVMTTVTLSDGPRLPNGATIGIPNFSVHVSDDIYTPYENPDTFDGRSFLELREKNNDIKWQSVTTSPDQFGFGHGKQAW
;
A
#
# COMPACT_ATOMS: atom_id res chain seq x y z
N MET A 1 10.89 22.74 5.38
CA MET A 1 10.50 21.36 5.70
C MET A 1 10.38 21.24 7.20
N SER A 2 9.32 20.61 7.72
CA SER A 2 9.14 20.43 9.16
C SER A 2 10.06 19.30 9.69
N ALA A 3 10.39 19.32 10.99
CA ALA A 3 11.21 18.27 11.61
C ALA A 3 10.64 16.85 11.37
N LYS A 4 9.32 16.70 11.31
CA LYS A 4 8.64 15.42 11.02
C LYS A 4 8.99 14.90 9.62
N GLN A 5 9.11 15.77 8.61
CA GLN A 5 9.46 15.37 7.23
C GLN A 5 10.92 14.89 7.09
N GLN A 6 11.78 15.18 8.09
CA GLN A 6 13.19 14.80 8.09
C GLN A 6 13.44 13.44 8.78
N MET A 7 12.48 12.92 9.55
CA MET A 7 12.61 11.64 10.27
C MET A 7 12.29 10.44 9.37
N LYS A 8 13.07 10.28 8.29
CA LYS A 8 12.80 9.32 7.22
C LYS A 8 12.77 7.85 7.69
N LEU A 9 13.55 7.48 8.71
CA LEU A 9 13.55 6.12 9.25
C LEU A 9 12.28 5.82 10.03
N MET A 10 11.79 6.77 10.84
CA MET A 10 10.51 6.62 11.54
C MET A 10 9.34 6.54 10.56
N ASP A 11 9.40 7.34 9.49
CA ASP A 11 8.41 7.35 8.40
C ASP A 11 8.26 5.97 7.73
N SER A 12 9.37 5.22 7.62
CA SER A 12 9.42 3.89 7.02
C SER A 12 8.71 2.82 7.88
N CYS A 13 8.85 2.89 9.21
CA CYS A 13 8.30 1.88 10.13
C CYS A 13 6.80 2.00 10.41
N LEU A 14 6.13 3.10 10.00
CA LEU A 14 4.72 3.36 10.32
C LEU A 14 3.73 2.86 9.25
N LYS A 15 4.20 2.13 8.23
CA LYS A 15 3.40 1.75 7.06
C LYS A 15 2.79 0.35 7.20
N GLU A 16 1.58 0.24 7.73
CA GLU A 16 0.70 -0.93 7.50
C GLU A 16 -0.77 -0.55 7.72
N ILE A 17 -1.66 -0.69 6.71
CA ILE A 17 -3.11 -0.43 6.87
C ILE A 17 -3.98 -1.27 5.90
N PHE A 18 -5.20 -1.55 6.37
CA PHE A 18 -6.32 -2.24 5.71
C PHE A 18 -7.18 -1.32 4.83
N MET A 19 -7.57 -1.79 3.64
CA MET A 19 -8.63 -1.17 2.83
C MET A 19 -9.80 -2.14 2.65
N THR A 20 -10.99 -1.76 3.08
CA THR A 20 -12.24 -2.51 2.86
C THR A 20 -13.27 -1.68 2.10
N ARG A 21 -14.10 -2.34 1.29
CA ARG A 21 -15.19 -1.73 0.50
C ARG A 21 -16.41 -2.65 0.51
N GLU A 22 -17.58 -2.05 0.41
CA GLU A 22 -18.83 -2.76 0.14
C GLU A 22 -19.21 -2.60 -1.34
N VAL A 23 -19.61 -3.70 -1.97
CA VAL A 23 -20.03 -3.71 -3.37
C VAL A 23 -21.46 -3.21 -3.46
N MET A 24 -21.63 -1.94 -3.82
CA MET A 24 -22.96 -1.30 -3.89
C MET A 24 -23.84 -1.80 -5.04
N THR A 25 -23.21 -2.30 -6.11
CA THR A 25 -23.88 -2.88 -7.28
C THR A 25 -23.02 -4.02 -7.80
N THR A 26 -23.66 -5.13 -8.21
CA THR A 26 -22.94 -6.26 -8.82
C THR A 26 -22.09 -5.79 -9.99
N VAL A 27 -20.80 -6.09 -9.96
CA VAL A 27 -19.83 -5.64 -10.95
C VAL A 27 -18.92 -6.79 -11.35
N THR A 28 -18.55 -6.86 -12.63
CA THR A 28 -17.49 -7.76 -13.11
C THR A 28 -16.22 -6.93 -13.24
N LEU A 29 -15.15 -7.35 -12.56
CA LEU A 29 -13.85 -6.71 -12.66
C LEU A 29 -13.22 -7.00 -14.03
N SER A 30 -12.27 -6.16 -14.45
CA SER A 30 -11.62 -6.26 -15.76
C SER A 30 -10.88 -7.60 -15.99
N ASP A 31 -10.44 -8.23 -14.91
CA ASP A 31 -9.77 -9.52 -14.86
C ASP A 31 -10.74 -10.72 -14.78
N GLY A 32 -12.05 -10.47 -14.73
CA GLY A 32 -13.10 -11.50 -14.82
C GLY A 32 -13.90 -11.83 -13.55
N PRO A 33 -13.39 -11.66 -12.31
CA PRO A 33 -14.17 -11.90 -11.10
C PRO A 33 -15.47 -11.09 -11.06
N ARG A 34 -16.58 -11.77 -10.77
CA ARG A 34 -17.90 -11.13 -10.57
C ARG A 34 -18.15 -10.93 -9.09
N LEU A 35 -18.24 -9.68 -8.67
CA LEU A 35 -18.51 -9.29 -7.30
C LEU A 35 -20.01 -9.06 -7.11
N PRO A 36 -20.71 -9.77 -6.21
CA PRO A 36 -22.13 -9.57 -5.97
C PRO A 36 -22.39 -8.32 -5.11
N ASN A 37 -23.55 -7.70 -5.33
CA ASN A 37 -24.07 -6.65 -4.45
C ASN A 37 -24.07 -7.11 -2.98
N GLY A 38 -23.60 -6.25 -2.07
CA GLY A 38 -23.52 -6.49 -0.64
C GLY A 38 -22.27 -7.26 -0.19
N ALA A 39 -21.40 -7.69 -1.12
CA ALA A 39 -20.13 -8.29 -0.73
C ALA A 39 -19.20 -7.26 -0.09
N THR A 40 -18.55 -7.63 1.01
CA THR A 40 -17.40 -6.90 1.54
C THR A 40 -16.13 -7.43 0.86
N ILE A 41 -15.36 -6.54 0.26
CA ILE A 41 -14.07 -6.84 -0.35
C ILE A 41 -12.97 -6.04 0.35
N GLY A 42 -11.74 -6.52 0.26
CA GLY A 42 -10.58 -5.80 0.75
C GLY A 42 -9.32 -6.19 0.00
N ILE A 43 -8.24 -5.45 0.25
CA ILE A 43 -6.93 -5.74 -0.33
C ILE A 43 -6.20 -6.73 0.58
N PRO A 44 -5.70 -7.87 0.07
CA PRO A 44 -4.93 -8.83 0.86
C PRO A 44 -3.55 -8.25 1.17
N ASN A 45 -3.48 -7.43 2.23
CA ASN A 45 -2.31 -6.61 2.61
C ASN A 45 -1.02 -7.45 2.74
N PHE A 46 -1.09 -8.58 3.42
CA PHE A 46 0.07 -9.45 3.57
C PHE A 46 0.56 -9.95 2.21
N SER A 47 -0.32 -10.57 1.42
CA SER A 47 0.04 -11.16 0.12
C SER A 47 0.61 -10.15 -0.89
N VAL A 48 0.15 -8.89 -0.91
CA VAL A 48 0.73 -7.87 -1.81
C VAL A 48 2.12 -7.42 -1.41
N HIS A 49 2.51 -7.58 -0.13
CA HIS A 49 3.83 -7.21 0.35
C HIS A 49 4.81 -8.37 0.42
N VAL A 50 4.34 -9.63 0.56
CA VAL A 50 5.18 -10.83 0.72
C VAL A 50 5.15 -11.86 -0.40
N SER A 51 4.30 -11.71 -1.42
CA SER A 51 4.32 -12.68 -2.52
C SER A 51 5.39 -12.33 -3.57
N ASP A 52 6.17 -13.34 -3.96
CA ASP A 52 7.14 -13.27 -5.07
C ASP A 52 6.46 -13.09 -6.44
N ASP A 53 5.15 -13.35 -6.53
CA ASP A 53 4.36 -13.32 -7.76
C ASP A 53 3.73 -11.93 -8.03
N ILE A 54 3.50 -11.14 -6.97
CA ILE A 54 2.92 -9.80 -7.08
C ILE A 54 4.02 -8.78 -6.88
N TYR A 55 4.55 -8.25 -7.99
CA TYR A 55 5.29 -6.98 -8.12
C TYR A 55 5.77 -6.37 -6.79
N THR A 56 6.62 -7.10 -6.07
CA THR A 56 7.11 -6.69 -4.76
C THR A 56 8.42 -5.96 -5.03
N PRO A 57 8.46 -4.61 -4.96
CA PRO A 57 9.69 -3.86 -5.12
C PRO A 57 10.66 -4.04 -3.92
N TYR A 58 10.36 -4.97 -3.01
CA TYR A 58 11.01 -5.16 -1.72
C TYR A 58 11.98 -6.34 -1.79
N GLU A 59 13.18 -6.15 -1.27
CA GLU A 59 14.12 -7.25 -1.05
C GLU A 59 13.77 -7.95 0.26
N ASN A 60 13.68 -9.28 0.26
CA ASN A 60 13.33 -10.12 1.43
C ASN A 60 12.01 -9.72 2.10
N PRO A 61 10.89 -9.75 1.38
CA PRO A 61 9.64 -9.16 1.86
C PRO A 61 9.07 -9.84 3.12
N ASP A 62 9.41 -11.11 3.33
CA ASP A 62 9.08 -11.94 4.49
C ASP A 62 9.92 -11.61 5.74
N THR A 63 10.81 -10.62 5.64
CA THR A 63 11.56 -10.07 6.78
C THR A 63 11.13 -8.63 7.06
N PHE A 64 10.96 -8.30 8.34
CA PHE A 64 10.73 -6.91 8.73
C PHE A 64 12.04 -6.13 8.62
N ASP A 65 12.14 -5.27 7.61
CA ASP A 65 13.21 -4.29 7.47
C ASP A 65 12.65 -2.86 7.57
N GLY A 66 12.95 -2.18 8.68
CA GLY A 66 12.54 -0.80 8.91
C GLY A 66 13.16 0.21 7.93
N ARG A 67 14.14 -0.17 7.10
CA ARG A 67 14.82 0.71 6.15
C ARG A 67 14.31 0.58 4.72
N SER A 68 13.47 -0.41 4.41
CA SER A 68 13.11 -0.72 3.02
C SER A 68 12.52 0.48 2.27
N PHE A 69 11.64 1.27 2.91
CA PHE A 69 11.07 2.47 2.27
C PHE A 69 12.02 3.67 2.27
N LEU A 70 12.98 3.73 3.20
CA LEU A 70 14.04 4.73 3.18
C LEU A 70 14.92 4.54 1.95
N GLU A 71 15.33 3.31 1.68
CA GLU A 71 16.22 2.96 0.56
C GLU A 71 15.54 3.17 -0.79
N LEU A 72 14.26 2.77 -0.91
CA LEU A 72 13.44 3.03 -2.10
C LEU A 72 13.28 4.55 -2.38
N ARG A 73 13.16 5.35 -1.31
CA ARG A 73 13.10 6.82 -1.42
C ARG A 73 14.44 7.40 -1.85
N GLU A 74 15.56 6.90 -1.38
CA GLU A 74 16.89 7.40 -1.75
C GLU A 74 17.26 7.08 -3.19
N LYS A 75 16.81 5.93 -3.72
CA LYS A 75 17.09 5.50 -5.09
C LYS A 75 16.53 6.44 -6.16
N ASN A 76 15.31 6.95 -5.96
CA ASN A 76 14.61 7.77 -6.96
C ASN A 76 14.16 9.17 -6.44
N ASN A 77 14.54 9.55 -5.21
CA ASN A 77 14.05 10.75 -4.50
C ASN A 77 12.52 10.92 -4.60
N ASP A 78 11.81 9.80 -4.54
CA ASP A 78 10.40 9.72 -4.93
C ASP A 78 9.49 10.01 -3.74
N ILE A 79 8.54 10.93 -3.93
CA ILE A 79 7.54 11.28 -2.92
C ILE A 79 6.63 10.09 -2.63
N LYS A 80 6.45 9.16 -3.58
CA LYS A 80 5.58 7.98 -3.40
C LYS A 80 5.94 7.11 -2.20
N TRP A 81 7.20 7.15 -1.76
CA TRP A 81 7.69 6.36 -0.62
C TRP A 81 7.58 7.07 0.72
N GLN A 82 7.00 8.26 0.81
CA GLN A 82 6.67 8.88 2.09
C GLN A 82 5.49 8.16 2.76
N SER A 83 5.44 8.14 4.10
CA SER A 83 4.38 7.45 4.84
C SER A 83 2.97 7.89 4.42
N VAL A 84 2.77 9.20 4.28
CA VAL A 84 1.46 9.80 4.02
C VAL A 84 1.05 9.83 2.54
N THR A 85 1.90 9.34 1.64
CA THR A 85 1.58 9.34 0.20
C THR A 85 0.75 8.12 -0.16
N THR A 86 -0.34 8.34 -0.91
CA THR A 86 -1.20 7.28 -1.42
C THR A 86 -0.77 6.91 -2.84
N SER A 87 -0.72 5.62 -3.16
CA SER A 87 -0.43 5.13 -4.51
C SER A 87 -1.05 3.75 -4.73
N PRO A 88 -1.15 3.27 -5.98
CA PRO A 88 -1.53 1.88 -6.26
C PRO A 88 -0.55 0.85 -5.68
N ASP A 89 0.65 1.27 -5.31
CA ASP A 89 1.67 0.43 -4.66
C ASP A 89 1.66 0.57 -3.12
N GLN A 90 0.84 1.47 -2.57
CA GLN A 90 0.85 1.81 -1.15
C GLN A 90 -0.55 2.18 -0.64
N PHE A 91 -1.12 1.30 0.18
CA PHE A 91 -2.49 1.41 0.68
C PHE A 91 -2.62 1.90 2.13
N GLY A 92 -1.53 2.38 2.74
CA GLY A 92 -1.48 2.90 4.11
C GLY A 92 -2.64 3.86 4.41
N PHE A 93 -2.74 4.97 3.69
CA PHE A 93 -3.83 5.92 3.90
C PHE A 93 -5.05 5.63 3.02
N GLY A 94 -5.13 4.41 2.48
CA GLY A 94 -6.07 4.03 1.43
C GLY A 94 -5.67 4.58 0.05
N HIS A 95 -6.55 4.38 -0.94
CA HIS A 95 -6.39 4.89 -2.30
C HIS A 95 -7.78 5.26 -2.87
N GLY A 96 -7.81 6.27 -3.76
CA GLY A 96 -9.05 6.81 -4.33
C GLY A 96 -9.78 7.79 -3.40
N LYS A 97 -11.07 8.05 -3.69
CA LYS A 97 -11.86 9.12 -3.04
C LYS A 97 -12.13 8.92 -1.53
N GLN A 98 -11.84 7.74 -1.00
CA GLN A 98 -12.02 7.39 0.41
C GLN A 98 -10.67 7.20 1.12
N ALA A 99 -9.58 7.70 0.53
CA ALA A 99 -8.31 7.82 1.24
C ALA A 99 -8.42 8.89 2.34
N TRP A 100 -7.69 8.66 3.44
CA TRP A 100 -7.66 9.55 4.59
C TRP A 100 -6.81 10.80 4.34
#